data_AF-A0A800F5A0-F1
#
_entry.id   AF-A0A800F5A0-F1
#
_cell.length_a   1.000
_cell.length_b   1.000
_cell.length_c   1.000
_cell.angle_alpha   90.00
_cell.angle_beta   90.00
_cell.angle_gamma   90.00
#
_symmetry.space_group_name_H-M   'P 1'
#
loop_
_entity.id
_entity.type
_entity.pdbx_description
1 polymer ?
#
loop_
_entity_poly.entity_id
_entity_poly.type
_entity_poly.pdbx_seq_one_letter_code
_entity_poly.pdbx_strand_id
1 'polypeptide(L)'
;MSPGSTFMSVDVMLTSGCAPVIGNRPSAVAAANPVPWRIRISSSRGCGSSRRLAYAADPVLPRVVSSRPAPVWRSTTTPRPPAPTFRPDTPRGVANPRCHDLEASMLDHVTYLYGFNLGFAQKLVKDLTTEQMAGQAGGVINHPAWSLGHLVVAADHMGHLLGLESSLPDGWRETFKTGGEPSDDPSDYPSKEEILAALEQQHARNTEAVKTADPSRFAEPHPNEETRDHFPTVGDMIVFLMTSHEMDHLGQIAAWRRAMGLGPAA
;
A
#
# COMPACT_ATOMS: atom_id res chain seq x y z
N MET A 1 17.78 -32.50 16.92
CA MET A 1 17.31 -32.44 15.51
C MET A 1 16.08 -31.57 15.52
N SER A 2 16.22 -30.29 15.16
CA SER A 2 15.10 -29.36 15.01
C SER A 2 14.91 -29.09 13.52
N PRO A 3 13.68 -29.07 12.99
CA PRO A 3 13.46 -28.73 11.59
C PRO A 3 13.64 -27.22 11.44
N GLY A 4 14.53 -26.83 10.54
CA GLY A 4 14.74 -25.42 10.17
C GLY A 4 13.50 -24.90 9.44
N SER A 5 12.96 -23.79 9.94
CA SER A 5 11.94 -23.02 9.26
C SER A 5 12.60 -22.28 8.09
N THR A 6 12.32 -22.70 6.86
CA THR A 6 12.71 -21.98 5.66
C THR A 6 11.83 -20.74 5.57
N PHE A 7 12.35 -19.58 5.97
CA PHE A 7 11.64 -18.30 5.82
C PHE A 7 11.86 -17.75 4.41
N MET A 8 10.76 -17.37 3.76
CA MET A 8 10.71 -16.85 2.39
C MET A 8 11.21 -15.41 2.33
N SER A 9 12.13 -15.10 1.41
CA SER A 9 12.51 -13.74 1.06
C SER A 9 11.33 -12.98 0.46
N VAL A 10 11.13 -11.74 0.91
CA VAL A 10 10.16 -10.80 0.35
C VAL A 10 10.77 -10.20 -0.92
N ASP A 11 10.77 -10.96 -2.02
CA ASP A 11 10.97 -10.39 -3.36
C ASP A 11 9.64 -9.79 -3.84
N VAL A 12 9.22 -8.70 -3.21
CA VAL A 12 8.12 -7.85 -3.70
C VAL A 12 8.74 -6.68 -4.45
N MET A 13 8.79 -6.86 -5.77
CA MET A 13 8.83 -5.89 -6.86
C MET A 13 9.16 -4.40 -6.53
N LEU A 14 10.43 -4.05 -6.68
CA LEU A 14 10.87 -2.75 -7.21
C LEU A 14 11.51 -2.88 -8.62
N THR A 15 11.33 -4.00 -9.30
CA THR A 15 11.93 -4.25 -10.63
C THR A 15 10.87 -4.35 -11.72
N SER A 16 10.58 -3.23 -12.39
CA SER A 16 10.12 -3.28 -13.78
C SER A 16 11.28 -3.75 -14.67
N GLY A 17 11.47 -5.06 -14.76
CA GLY A 17 12.45 -5.69 -15.65
C GLY A 17 11.80 -6.23 -16.91
N CYS A 18 12.10 -5.63 -18.07
CA CYS A 18 11.81 -6.26 -19.36
C CYS A 18 12.61 -7.56 -19.49
N ALA A 19 11.95 -8.71 -19.60
CA ALA A 19 12.56 -9.95 -20.04
C ALA A 19 12.73 -9.95 -21.58
N PRO A 20 13.83 -10.50 -22.14
CA PRO A 20 14.05 -10.53 -23.58
C PRO A 20 13.31 -11.71 -24.22
N VAL A 21 12.49 -11.42 -25.23
CA VAL A 21 11.93 -12.43 -26.13
C VAL A 21 13.03 -12.82 -27.13
N ILE A 22 13.51 -14.07 -27.05
CA ILE A 22 14.30 -14.68 -28.13
C ILE A 22 13.32 -15.51 -28.96
N GLY A 23 13.01 -15.01 -30.16
CA GLY A 23 12.17 -15.71 -31.14
C GLY A 23 12.33 -15.14 -32.54
N ASN A 24 12.80 -15.99 -33.46
CA ASN A 24 12.95 -15.75 -34.89
C ASN A 24 11.70 -15.08 -35.52
N ARG A 25 11.94 -14.13 -36.42
CA ARG A 25 10.99 -13.57 -37.42
C ARG A 25 11.43 -14.05 -38.81
N PRO A 26 10.57 -14.13 -39.86
CA PRO A 26 9.62 -13.06 -40.25
C PRO A 26 8.23 -13.53 -40.73
N SER A 27 7.18 -12.70 -40.67
CA SER A 27 6.80 -11.82 -41.80
C SER A 27 5.84 -10.70 -41.38
N ALA A 28 5.87 -9.61 -42.15
CA ALA A 28 5.39 -8.28 -41.82
C ALA A 28 3.90 -8.03 -42.12
N VAL A 29 3.22 -7.29 -41.23
CA VAL A 29 2.17 -6.30 -41.56
C VAL A 29 2.32 -5.12 -40.59
N ALA A 30 2.13 -3.91 -41.11
CA ALA A 30 2.47 -2.62 -40.52
C ALA A 30 1.65 -2.23 -39.28
N ALA A 31 2.32 -1.67 -38.26
CA ALA A 31 1.71 -0.89 -37.19
C ALA A 31 2.59 0.32 -36.84
N ALA A 32 1.92 1.45 -36.57
CA ALA A 32 2.47 2.79 -36.41
C ALA A 32 3.51 2.91 -35.27
N ASN A 33 4.52 3.76 -35.49
CA ASN A 33 5.63 4.05 -34.58
C ASN A 33 5.19 4.81 -33.31
N PRO A 34 5.57 4.36 -32.11
CA PRO A 34 5.77 5.23 -30.97
C PRO A 34 7.26 5.62 -30.85
N VAL A 35 7.50 6.93 -30.71
CA VAL A 35 8.81 7.55 -30.50
C VAL A 35 9.38 7.11 -29.14
N PRO A 36 10.62 6.55 -29.06
CA PRO A 36 11.21 6.19 -27.78
C PRO A 36 11.86 7.43 -27.15
N TRP A 37 11.33 7.86 -25.99
CA TRP A 37 12.06 8.75 -25.09
C TRP A 37 13.24 7.97 -24.49
N ARG A 38 14.47 8.44 -24.71
CA ARG A 38 15.67 7.93 -24.04
C ARG A 38 16.07 8.94 -22.96
N ILE A 39 15.94 8.55 -21.69
CA ILE A 39 16.55 9.27 -20.58
C ILE A 39 18.05 8.91 -20.56
N ARG A 40 18.90 9.89 -20.83
CA ARG A 40 20.36 9.77 -20.72
C ARG A 40 20.76 10.33 -19.36
N ILE A 41 21.05 9.46 -18.38
CA ILE A 41 21.64 9.89 -17.10
C ILE A 41 23.16 9.86 -17.27
N SER A 42 23.79 11.02 -17.44
CA SER A 42 25.24 11.18 -17.29
C SER A 42 25.54 11.54 -15.85
N SER A 43 26.27 10.69 -15.13
CA SER A 43 26.80 11.01 -13.81
C SER A 43 28.06 11.86 -13.96
N SER A 44 28.00 13.10 -13.48
CA SER A 44 29.21 13.90 -13.22
C SER A 44 29.34 14.09 -11.71
N ARG A 45 30.42 13.55 -11.14
CA ARG A 45 30.84 13.83 -9.76
C ARG A 45 31.20 15.32 -9.66
N GLY A 46 30.64 16.04 -8.70
CA GLY A 46 30.96 17.45 -8.47
C GLY A 46 30.32 18.00 -7.20
N CYS A 47 31.18 18.42 -6.29
CA CYS A 47 30.91 18.93 -4.94
C CYS A 47 30.16 20.28 -4.97
N GLY A 48 29.24 20.49 -4.02
CA GLY A 48 28.88 21.81 -3.50
C GLY A 48 28.04 22.74 -4.39
N SER A 49 26.73 22.80 -4.12
CA SER A 49 25.93 24.03 -3.93
C SER A 49 24.47 23.80 -4.31
N SER A 50 23.59 24.23 -3.42
CA SER A 50 22.14 24.19 -3.53
C SER A 50 21.64 24.96 -4.75
N ARG A 51 20.86 24.31 -5.63
CA ARG A 51 20.00 25.01 -6.59
C ARG A 51 18.63 24.34 -6.66
N ARG A 52 17.61 25.17 -6.46
CA ARG A 52 16.19 24.88 -6.70
C ARG A 52 16.01 24.44 -8.15
N LEU A 53 15.31 23.34 -8.35
CA LEU A 53 14.77 22.94 -9.65
C LEU A 53 13.67 23.95 -10.03
N ALA A 54 13.91 24.74 -11.07
CA ALA A 54 12.87 25.53 -11.73
C ALA A 54 12.26 24.67 -12.84
N TYR A 55 10.98 24.33 -12.72
CA TYR A 55 10.18 23.80 -13.82
C TYR A 55 9.75 24.96 -14.71
N ALA A 56 10.05 24.88 -16.01
CA ALA A 56 9.56 25.81 -17.02
C ALA A 56 8.63 25.04 -17.96
N ALA A 57 7.32 25.27 -17.82
CA ALA A 57 6.33 25.05 -18.86
C ALA A 57 5.06 25.81 -18.45
N ASP A 58 4.79 26.95 -19.09
CA ASP A 58 3.44 27.52 -19.14
C ASP A 58 3.22 28.23 -20.48
N PRO A 59 2.11 27.95 -21.18
CA PRO A 59 1.79 28.57 -22.46
C PRO A 59 1.21 29.99 -22.29
N VAL A 60 1.55 30.83 -23.27
CA VAL A 60 1.20 32.25 -23.39
C VAL A 60 -0.32 32.47 -23.48
N LEU A 61 -0.88 33.23 -22.54
CA LEU A 61 -2.20 33.86 -22.65
C LEU A 61 -2.08 35.39 -22.81
N PRO A 62 -2.95 36.04 -23.61
CA PRO A 62 -2.86 37.46 -23.90
C PRO A 62 -3.22 38.34 -22.68
N ARG A 63 -2.40 39.38 -22.45
CA ARG A 63 -2.58 40.39 -21.39
C ARG A 63 -3.80 41.27 -21.67
N VAL A 64 -4.77 41.26 -20.75
CA VAL A 64 -5.76 42.34 -20.59
C VAL A 64 -5.18 43.37 -19.61
N VAL A 65 -4.96 44.59 -20.08
CA VAL A 65 -4.51 45.72 -19.25
C VAL A 65 -5.74 46.34 -18.58
N SER A 66 -5.82 46.23 -17.25
CA SER A 66 -6.77 46.95 -16.41
C SER A 66 -6.09 48.17 -15.79
N SER A 67 -6.54 49.37 -16.15
CA SER A 67 -6.11 50.63 -15.58
C SER A 67 -6.95 50.97 -14.33
N ARG A 68 -6.46 50.61 -13.15
CA ARG A 68 -6.94 51.18 -11.87
C ARG A 68 -5.72 51.55 -11.01
N PRO A 69 -5.67 52.77 -10.44
CA PRO A 69 -4.58 53.16 -9.56
C PRO A 69 -4.67 52.43 -8.21
N ALA A 70 -3.51 52.06 -7.65
CA ALA A 70 -3.39 51.42 -6.34
C ALA A 70 -3.72 52.40 -5.19
N PRO A 71 -4.31 51.93 -4.08
CA PRO A 71 -4.58 52.80 -2.93
C PRO A 71 -3.28 53.17 -2.20
N VAL A 72 -3.15 54.46 -1.88
CA VAL A 72 -2.10 55.02 -1.04
C VAL A 72 -2.41 54.68 0.42
N TRP A 73 -1.62 53.83 1.04
CA TRP A 73 -1.70 53.55 2.48
C TRP A 73 -0.95 54.64 3.26
N ARG A 74 -1.68 55.45 4.04
CA ARG A 74 -1.05 56.31 5.07
C ARG A 74 -0.58 55.44 6.22
N SER A 75 0.71 55.53 6.55
CA SER A 75 1.29 54.96 7.75
C SER A 75 0.85 55.74 8.99
N THR A 76 -0.10 55.21 9.75
CA THR A 76 -0.33 55.63 11.14
C THR A 76 0.48 54.72 12.06
N THR A 77 1.59 55.23 12.58
CA THR A 77 2.34 54.60 13.68
C THR A 77 1.55 54.72 14.98
N THR A 78 0.93 53.61 15.43
CA THR A 78 0.49 53.46 16.82
C THR A 78 1.62 52.86 17.66
N PRO A 79 1.84 53.32 18.93
CA PRO A 79 2.87 52.74 19.78
C PRO A 79 2.52 51.30 20.18
N ARG A 80 3.53 50.43 20.20
CA ARG A 80 3.42 49.03 20.63
C ARG A 80 3.20 48.97 22.15
N PRO A 81 2.24 48.16 22.67
CA PRO A 81 2.10 47.96 24.10
C PRO A 81 3.34 47.26 24.68
N PRO A 82 3.68 47.49 25.97
CA PRO A 82 4.84 46.88 26.59
C PRO A 82 4.68 45.36 26.69
N ALA A 83 5.82 44.65 26.60
CA ALA A 83 5.86 43.18 26.70
C ALA A 83 5.35 42.71 28.08
N PRO A 84 4.61 41.59 28.15
CA PRO A 84 4.12 41.08 29.42
C PRO A 84 5.29 40.61 30.28
N THR A 85 5.33 41.10 31.52
CA THR A 85 6.28 40.65 32.55
C THR A 85 5.93 39.23 32.97
N PHE A 86 6.87 38.31 32.80
CA PHE A 86 6.78 36.92 33.23
C PHE A 86 6.62 36.83 34.76
N ARG A 87 5.53 36.24 35.25
CA ARG A 87 5.36 35.83 36.66
C ARG A 87 5.65 34.33 36.76
N PRO A 88 6.57 33.87 37.61
CA PRO A 88 6.83 32.46 37.78
C PRO A 88 5.85 31.91 38.82
N ASP A 89 4.63 31.56 38.41
CA ASP A 89 3.74 30.71 39.20
C ASP A 89 2.70 30.07 38.29
N THR A 90 3.12 29.03 37.56
CA THR A 90 2.20 28.04 37.00
C THR A 90 2.38 26.74 37.78
N PRO A 91 1.31 26.16 38.35
CA PRO A 91 1.40 24.88 39.03
C PRO A 91 1.88 23.80 38.05
N ARG A 92 2.87 23.01 38.48
CA ARG A 92 3.18 21.72 37.85
C ARG A 92 1.96 20.82 38.00
N GLY A 93 1.28 20.48 36.91
CA GLY A 93 0.28 19.42 36.94
C GLY A 93 -0.87 19.57 35.95
N VAL A 94 -0.58 19.52 34.65
CA VAL A 94 -1.46 18.85 33.68
C VAL A 94 -0.52 18.16 32.69
N ALA A 95 -0.51 16.83 32.68
CA ALA A 95 0.24 16.07 31.68
C ALA A 95 -0.24 16.49 30.29
N ASN A 96 0.69 16.72 29.37
CA ASN A 96 0.38 17.10 28.00
C ASN A 96 -0.24 15.88 27.28
N PRO A 97 -1.51 15.89 26.84
CA PRO A 97 -2.16 14.70 26.25
C PRO A 97 -1.60 14.30 24.86
N ARG A 98 -0.66 15.07 24.31
CA ARG A 98 -0.52 15.22 22.86
C ARG A 98 0.18 14.09 22.09
N CYS A 99 0.78 13.08 22.70
CA CYS A 99 1.46 12.02 21.93
C CYS A 99 0.66 10.70 21.91
N HIS A 100 0.24 10.20 23.06
CA HIS A 100 -0.57 8.98 23.13
C HIS A 100 -1.92 9.13 22.43
N ASP A 101 -2.55 10.31 22.50
CA ASP A 101 -3.82 10.57 21.82
C ASP A 101 -3.65 10.61 20.27
N LEU A 102 -2.48 10.99 19.77
CA LEU A 102 -2.19 11.00 18.33
C LEU A 102 -1.87 9.60 17.79
N GLU A 103 -1.16 8.78 18.57
CA GLU A 103 -0.86 7.39 18.20
C GLU A 103 -2.13 6.53 18.16
N ALA A 104 -3.00 6.65 19.17
CA ALA A 104 -4.32 6.03 19.16
C ALA A 104 -5.16 6.48 17.95
N SER A 105 -5.10 7.78 17.61
CA SER A 105 -5.77 8.34 16.43
C SER A 105 -5.24 7.77 15.10
N MET A 106 -3.93 7.53 14.96
CA MET A 106 -3.38 6.96 13.73
C MET A 106 -3.76 5.49 13.55
N LEU A 107 -3.78 4.72 14.65
CA LEU A 107 -4.19 3.33 14.62
C LEU A 107 -5.67 3.17 14.25
N ASP A 108 -6.52 4.07 14.72
CA ASP A 108 -7.93 4.14 14.31
C ASP A 108 -8.07 4.37 12.80
N HIS A 109 -7.25 5.23 12.20
CA HIS A 109 -7.25 5.44 10.75
C HIS A 109 -6.78 4.19 9.99
N VAL A 110 -5.73 3.50 10.45
CA VAL A 110 -5.23 2.28 9.82
C VAL A 110 -6.28 1.16 9.90
N THR A 111 -6.86 0.93 11.08
CA THR A 111 -7.89 -0.11 11.26
C THR A 111 -9.18 0.20 10.49
N TYR A 112 -9.55 1.48 10.37
CA TYR A 112 -10.65 1.90 9.49
C TYR A 112 -10.37 1.56 8.02
N LEU A 113 -9.17 1.86 7.52
CA LEU A 113 -8.79 1.55 6.14
C LEU A 113 -8.71 0.05 5.89
N TYR A 114 -8.24 -0.73 6.86
CA TYR A 114 -8.26 -2.19 6.77
C TYR A 114 -9.69 -2.71 6.62
N GLY A 115 -10.65 -2.22 7.44
CA GLY A 115 -12.06 -2.55 7.26
C GLY A 115 -12.66 -2.08 5.92
N PHE A 116 -12.20 -0.94 5.40
CA PHE A 116 -12.58 -0.48 4.05
C PHE A 116 -12.09 -1.46 2.97
N ASN A 117 -10.85 -1.95 3.07
CA ASN A 117 -10.29 -2.91 2.14
C ASN A 117 -11.12 -4.20 2.10
N LEU A 118 -11.52 -4.73 3.26
CA LEU A 118 -12.39 -5.91 3.34
C LEU A 118 -13.71 -5.68 2.60
N GLY A 119 -14.37 -4.55 2.84
CA GLY A 119 -15.60 -4.20 2.13
C GLY A 119 -15.39 -4.07 0.62
N PHE A 120 -14.24 -3.54 0.20
CA PHE A 120 -13.89 -3.44 -1.22
C PHE A 120 -13.61 -4.82 -1.84
N ALA A 121 -12.93 -5.71 -1.12
CA ALA A 121 -12.70 -7.09 -1.52
C ALA A 121 -14.01 -7.85 -1.78
N GLN A 122 -14.95 -7.79 -0.83
CA GLN A 122 -16.29 -8.36 -0.95
C GLN A 122 -17.02 -7.80 -2.17
N LYS A 123 -16.94 -6.48 -2.38
CA LYS A 123 -17.57 -5.81 -3.53
C LYS A 123 -17.00 -6.30 -4.85
N LEU A 124 -15.69 -6.45 -4.96
CA LEU A 124 -14.98 -6.83 -6.19
C LEU A 124 -15.36 -8.22 -6.70
N VAL A 125 -15.81 -9.13 -5.83
CA VAL A 125 -16.10 -10.53 -6.19
C VAL A 125 -17.58 -10.92 -6.06
N LYS A 126 -18.43 -9.98 -5.63
CA LYS A 126 -19.84 -10.24 -5.31
C LYS A 126 -20.61 -10.90 -6.45
N ASP A 127 -20.41 -10.43 -7.67
CA ASP A 127 -21.11 -10.86 -8.89
C ASP A 127 -20.41 -12.00 -9.65
N LEU A 128 -19.28 -12.49 -9.15
CA LEU A 128 -18.49 -13.52 -9.85
C LEU A 128 -19.03 -14.93 -9.61
N THR A 129 -19.06 -15.74 -10.66
CA THR A 129 -19.29 -17.20 -10.55
C THR A 129 -18.05 -17.92 -10.02
N THR A 130 -18.19 -19.18 -9.64
CA THR A 130 -17.07 -20.04 -9.21
C THR A 130 -15.99 -20.14 -10.27
N GLU A 131 -16.36 -20.32 -11.54
CA GLU A 131 -15.42 -20.43 -12.66
C GLU A 131 -14.70 -19.09 -12.89
N GLN A 132 -15.41 -17.97 -12.75
CA GLN A 132 -14.79 -16.65 -12.85
C GLN A 132 -13.80 -16.39 -11.72
N MET A 133 -13.96 -16.96 -10.53
CA MET A 133 -13.01 -16.76 -9.43
C MET A 133 -11.59 -17.30 -9.74
N ALA A 134 -11.46 -18.30 -10.62
CA ALA A 134 -10.18 -18.87 -11.05
C ALA A 134 -9.79 -18.52 -12.50
N GLY A 135 -10.66 -17.84 -13.24
CA GLY A 135 -10.40 -17.53 -14.65
C GLY A 135 -9.17 -16.64 -14.85
N GLN A 136 -8.28 -17.03 -15.77
CA GLN A 136 -7.11 -16.24 -16.17
C GLN A 136 -7.31 -15.70 -17.59
N ALA A 137 -7.42 -14.37 -17.75
CA ALA A 137 -7.61 -13.75 -19.05
C ALA A 137 -6.77 -12.49 -19.23
N GLY A 138 -6.50 -12.13 -20.48
CA GLY A 138 -5.79 -10.90 -20.83
C GLY A 138 -4.36 -10.82 -20.29
N GLY A 139 -3.71 -11.97 -20.05
CA GLY A 139 -2.35 -12.05 -19.49
C GLY A 139 -2.27 -11.75 -17.99
N VAL A 140 -3.41 -11.60 -17.30
CA VAL A 140 -3.46 -11.45 -15.86
C VAL A 140 -3.57 -12.83 -15.22
N ILE A 141 -2.46 -13.30 -14.65
CA ILE A 141 -2.33 -14.64 -14.05
C ILE A 141 -3.00 -14.66 -12.66
N ASN A 142 -2.81 -13.62 -11.86
CA ASN A 142 -3.42 -13.54 -10.53
C ASN A 142 -4.93 -13.28 -10.67
N HIS A 143 -5.72 -14.33 -10.43
CA HIS A 143 -7.18 -14.28 -10.42
C HIS A 143 -7.71 -14.03 -8.98
N PRO A 144 -9.02 -13.76 -8.81
CA PRO A 144 -9.60 -13.39 -7.52
C PRO A 144 -9.44 -14.44 -6.42
N ALA A 145 -9.67 -15.73 -6.68
CA ALA A 145 -9.54 -16.78 -5.66
C ALA A 145 -8.13 -16.82 -5.07
N TRP A 146 -7.09 -16.82 -5.91
CA TRP A 146 -5.72 -16.82 -5.44
C TRP A 146 -5.37 -15.52 -4.71
N SER A 147 -5.77 -14.36 -5.27
CA SER A 147 -5.45 -13.05 -4.68
C SER A 147 -6.08 -12.89 -3.29
N LEU A 148 -7.36 -13.25 -3.13
CA LEU A 148 -8.01 -13.16 -1.82
C LEU A 148 -7.48 -14.21 -0.84
N GLY A 149 -7.24 -15.45 -1.28
CA GLY A 149 -6.61 -16.46 -0.42
C GLY A 149 -5.20 -16.08 0.02
N HIS A 150 -4.43 -15.41 -0.85
CA HIS A 150 -3.12 -14.85 -0.51
C HIS A 150 -3.24 -13.79 0.59
N LEU A 151 -4.26 -12.91 0.52
CA LEU A 151 -4.53 -11.95 1.58
C LEU A 151 -4.90 -12.62 2.90
N VAL A 152 -5.60 -13.76 2.89
CA VAL A 152 -5.86 -14.54 4.11
C VAL A 152 -4.54 -15.04 4.72
N VAL A 153 -3.61 -15.58 3.91
CA VAL A 153 -2.30 -16.05 4.39
C VAL A 153 -1.42 -14.91 4.89
N ALA A 154 -1.45 -13.76 4.22
CA ALA A 154 -0.73 -12.55 4.65
C ALA A 154 -1.29 -12.00 5.97
N ALA A 155 -2.61 -12.00 6.13
CA ALA A 155 -3.25 -11.58 7.37
C ALA A 155 -2.98 -12.57 8.53
N ASP A 156 -2.88 -13.87 8.26
CA ASP A 156 -2.44 -14.84 9.27
C ASP A 156 -0.98 -14.59 9.70
N HIS A 157 -0.09 -14.30 8.74
CA HIS A 157 1.29 -13.93 9.05
C HIS A 157 1.37 -12.67 9.92
N MET A 158 0.55 -11.66 9.63
CA MET A 158 0.41 -10.48 10.48
C MET A 158 -0.06 -10.85 11.90
N GLY A 159 -1.03 -11.76 12.01
CA GLY A 159 -1.46 -12.31 13.30
C GLY A 159 -0.32 -12.94 14.09
N HIS A 160 0.58 -13.67 13.42
CA HIS A 160 1.77 -14.24 14.05
C HIS A 160 2.75 -13.16 14.55
N LEU A 161 2.98 -12.09 13.78
CA LEU A 161 3.75 -10.93 14.24
C LEU A 161 3.09 -10.27 15.46
N LEU A 162 1.76 -10.38 15.54
CA LEU A 162 0.92 -9.99 16.67
C LEU A 162 0.78 -11.07 17.77
N GLY A 163 1.55 -12.16 17.70
CA GLY A 163 1.62 -13.19 18.74
C GLY A 163 0.36 -14.04 18.83
N LEU A 164 -0.48 -14.00 17.79
CA LEU A 164 -1.62 -14.88 17.64
C LEU A 164 -1.16 -16.22 17.06
N GLU A 165 -1.82 -17.29 17.49
CA GLU A 165 -1.71 -18.58 16.83
C GLU A 165 -2.38 -18.55 15.45
N SER A 166 -1.82 -19.32 14.51
CA SER A 166 -2.37 -19.46 13.15
C SER A 166 -3.79 -20.01 13.21
N SER A 167 -4.69 -19.46 12.39
CA SER A 167 -6.03 -20.02 12.18
C SER A 167 -6.28 -20.49 10.75
N LEU A 168 -5.23 -20.55 9.92
CA LEU A 168 -5.34 -21.06 8.57
C LEU A 168 -5.74 -22.54 8.56
N PRO A 169 -6.67 -22.95 7.70
CA PRO A 169 -6.88 -24.36 7.41
C PRO A 169 -5.64 -25.00 6.79
N ASP A 170 -5.52 -26.31 6.95
CA ASP A 170 -4.40 -27.09 6.43
C ASP A 170 -4.25 -26.91 4.91
N GLY A 171 -3.01 -26.79 4.44
CA GLY A 171 -2.68 -26.62 3.03
C GLY A 171 -2.80 -25.20 2.47
N TRP A 172 -3.59 -24.31 3.09
CA TRP A 172 -3.84 -22.97 2.55
C TRP A 172 -2.56 -22.13 2.42
N ARG A 173 -1.62 -22.28 3.36
CA ARG A 173 -0.32 -21.60 3.29
C ARG A 173 0.46 -21.96 2.03
N GLU A 174 0.38 -23.21 1.57
CA GLU A 174 1.05 -23.67 0.37
C GLU A 174 0.28 -23.26 -0.90
N THR A 175 -1.05 -23.42 -0.90
CA THR A 175 -1.93 -23.04 -2.01
C THR A 175 -1.81 -21.55 -2.38
N PHE A 176 -1.67 -20.68 -1.38
CA PHE A 176 -1.68 -19.22 -1.56
C PHE A 176 -0.33 -18.55 -1.25
N LYS A 177 0.77 -19.31 -1.32
CA LYS A 177 2.11 -18.82 -0.99
C LYS A 177 2.56 -17.68 -1.91
N THR A 178 3.30 -16.74 -1.36
CA THR A 178 3.98 -15.68 -2.13
C THR A 178 4.87 -16.30 -3.22
N GLY A 179 4.81 -15.76 -4.44
CA GLY A 179 5.60 -16.26 -5.57
C GLY A 179 5.13 -17.60 -6.14
N GLY A 180 4.02 -18.16 -5.66
CA GLY A 180 3.35 -19.29 -6.31
C GLY A 180 2.74 -18.89 -7.65
N GLU A 181 2.63 -19.85 -8.57
CA GLU A 181 1.92 -19.69 -9.84
C GLU A 181 0.47 -20.20 -9.68
N PRO A 182 -0.55 -19.33 -9.78
CA PRO A 182 -1.95 -19.74 -9.68
C PRO A 182 -2.37 -20.65 -10.83
N SER A 183 -3.10 -21.71 -10.50
CA SER A 183 -3.81 -22.59 -11.43
C SER A 183 -5.08 -21.92 -11.95
N ASP A 184 -5.52 -22.22 -13.18
CA ASP A 184 -6.82 -21.80 -13.70
C ASP A 184 -7.97 -22.76 -13.38
N ASP A 185 -7.68 -23.88 -12.70
CA ASP A 185 -8.68 -24.86 -12.28
C ASP A 185 -9.38 -24.40 -10.97
N PRO A 186 -10.70 -24.09 -10.99
CA PRO A 186 -11.41 -23.69 -9.78
C PRO A 186 -11.41 -24.74 -8.67
N SER A 187 -11.20 -26.02 -8.99
CA SER A 187 -11.20 -27.11 -8.00
C SER A 187 -9.93 -27.16 -7.14
N ASP A 188 -8.88 -26.43 -7.52
CA ASP A 188 -7.66 -26.27 -6.73
C ASP A 188 -7.83 -25.28 -5.55
N TYR A 189 -8.98 -24.59 -5.49
CA TYR A 189 -9.24 -23.52 -4.52
C TYR A 189 -10.45 -23.83 -3.63
N PRO A 190 -10.44 -23.36 -2.36
CA PRO A 190 -11.66 -23.27 -1.55
C PRO A 190 -12.72 -22.39 -2.25
N SER A 191 -13.97 -22.55 -1.83
CA SER A 191 -15.06 -21.73 -2.37
C SER A 191 -14.86 -20.24 -2.08
N LYS A 192 -15.50 -19.39 -2.89
CA LYS A 192 -15.53 -17.94 -2.68
C LYS A 192 -15.99 -17.58 -1.27
N GLU A 193 -17.02 -18.26 -0.79
CA GLU A 193 -17.61 -18.06 0.53
C GLU A 193 -16.64 -18.44 1.64
N GLU A 194 -15.91 -19.54 1.52
CA GLU A 194 -14.88 -19.95 2.50
C GLU A 194 -13.72 -18.95 2.55
N ILE A 195 -13.25 -18.49 1.39
CA ILE A 195 -12.15 -17.51 1.31
C ILE A 195 -12.58 -16.19 1.96
N LEU A 196 -13.77 -15.68 1.64
CA LEU A 196 -14.27 -14.44 2.23
C LEU A 196 -14.50 -14.57 3.74
N ALA A 197 -15.07 -15.68 4.21
CA ALA A 197 -15.26 -15.92 5.64
C ALA A 197 -13.93 -15.96 6.40
N ALA A 198 -12.90 -16.61 5.83
CA ALA A 198 -11.57 -16.64 6.42
C ALA A 198 -10.92 -15.24 6.43
N LEU A 199 -11.10 -14.45 5.36
CA LEU A 199 -10.59 -13.08 5.30
C LEU A 199 -11.26 -12.18 6.34
N GLU A 200 -12.58 -12.25 6.45
CA GLU A 200 -13.36 -11.54 7.49
C GLU A 200 -12.89 -11.92 8.90
N GLN A 201 -12.68 -13.21 9.15
CA GLN A 201 -12.17 -13.69 10.43
C GLN A 201 -10.79 -13.10 10.74
N GLN A 202 -9.86 -13.14 9.78
CA GLN A 202 -8.51 -12.58 9.99
C GLN A 202 -8.57 -11.06 10.19
N HIS A 203 -9.41 -10.35 9.45
CA HIS A 203 -9.64 -8.92 9.65
C HIS A 203 -10.09 -8.58 11.06
N ALA A 204 -11.09 -9.31 11.58
CA ALA A 204 -11.59 -9.10 12.94
C ALA A 204 -10.53 -9.41 14.00
N ARG A 205 -9.85 -10.56 13.89
CA ARG A 205 -8.81 -10.99 14.84
C ARG A 205 -7.66 -9.99 14.90
N ASN A 206 -7.17 -9.56 13.75
CA ASN A 206 -6.03 -8.66 13.66
C ASN A 206 -6.39 -7.24 14.10
N THR A 207 -7.59 -6.75 13.77
CA THR A 207 -8.06 -5.43 14.24
C THR A 207 -8.08 -5.37 15.77
N GLU A 208 -8.60 -6.42 16.42
CA GLU A 208 -8.63 -6.49 17.89
C GLU A 208 -7.22 -6.60 18.48
N ALA A 209 -6.37 -7.45 17.90
CA ALA A 209 -5.00 -7.64 18.37
C ALA A 209 -4.17 -6.35 18.24
N VAL A 210 -4.31 -5.61 17.14
CA VAL A 210 -3.63 -4.34 16.94
C VAL A 210 -4.09 -3.29 17.96
N LYS A 211 -5.40 -3.19 18.23
CA LYS A 211 -5.95 -2.22 19.19
C LYS A 211 -5.58 -2.51 20.65
N THR A 212 -5.30 -3.76 20.98
CA THR A 212 -5.01 -4.20 22.36
C THR A 212 -3.54 -4.48 22.62
N ALA A 213 -2.70 -4.50 21.58
CA ALA A 213 -1.27 -4.68 21.72
C ALA A 213 -0.62 -3.56 22.54
N ASP A 214 0.42 -3.91 23.30
CA ASP A 214 1.31 -2.93 23.90
C ASP A 214 1.95 -2.07 22.78
N PRO A 215 1.81 -0.73 22.81
CA PRO A 215 2.36 0.13 21.77
C PRO A 215 3.87 -0.04 21.53
N SER A 216 4.64 -0.42 22.55
CA SER A 216 6.08 -0.65 22.42
C SER A 216 6.43 -1.79 21.46
N ARG A 217 5.51 -2.73 21.27
CA ARG A 217 5.65 -3.85 20.35
C ARG A 217 5.82 -3.41 18.90
N PHE A 218 5.13 -2.35 18.48
CA PHE A 218 5.23 -1.85 17.12
C PHE A 218 6.62 -1.28 16.81
N ALA A 219 7.36 -0.83 17.83
CA ALA A 219 8.72 -0.33 17.70
C ALA A 219 9.80 -1.44 17.76
N GLU A 220 9.42 -2.69 18.04
CA GLU A 220 10.36 -3.80 18.05
C GLU A 220 10.95 -4.04 16.65
N PRO A 221 12.24 -4.38 16.53
CA PRO A 221 12.83 -4.77 15.26
C PRO A 221 12.07 -5.93 14.63
N HIS A 222 11.88 -5.88 13.31
CA HIS A 222 11.22 -6.99 12.59
C HIS A 222 11.98 -8.31 12.85
N PRO A 223 11.30 -9.44 13.15
CA PRO A 223 11.98 -10.68 13.57
C PRO A 223 12.86 -11.29 12.47
N ASN A 224 12.47 -11.17 11.19
CA ASN A 224 13.32 -11.54 10.06
C ASN A 224 14.29 -10.40 9.73
N GLU A 225 15.61 -10.68 9.81
CA GLU A 225 16.66 -9.69 9.56
C GLU A 225 16.72 -9.21 8.10
N GLU A 226 16.48 -10.10 7.13
CA GLU A 226 16.49 -9.75 5.70
C GLU A 226 15.39 -8.74 5.34
N THR A 227 14.28 -8.79 6.06
CA THR A 227 13.13 -7.91 5.85
C THR A 227 13.37 -6.50 6.42
N ARG A 228 14.32 -6.34 7.35
CA ARG A 228 14.55 -5.05 8.05
C ARG A 228 15.03 -3.92 7.13
N ASP A 229 15.60 -4.24 5.97
CA ASP A 229 16.01 -3.24 4.98
C ASP A 229 14.81 -2.45 4.41
N HIS A 230 13.63 -3.06 4.40
CA HIS A 230 12.39 -2.46 3.88
C HIS A 230 11.37 -2.19 4.99
N PHE A 231 11.27 -3.08 5.98
CA PHE A 231 10.38 -2.97 7.14
C PHE A 231 11.21 -3.12 8.42
N PRO A 232 11.83 -2.03 8.91
CA PRO A 232 12.72 -2.08 10.06
C PRO A 232 12.06 -2.61 11.33
N THR A 233 10.78 -2.29 11.54
CA THR A 233 10.02 -2.67 12.74
C THR A 233 8.84 -3.57 12.44
N VAL A 234 8.31 -4.22 13.49
CA VAL A 234 7.05 -4.96 13.44
C VAL A 234 5.89 -4.06 13.00
N GLY A 235 5.85 -2.82 13.48
CA GLY A 235 4.82 -1.82 13.11
C GLY A 235 4.84 -1.47 11.63
N ASP A 236 6.03 -1.30 11.04
CA ASP A 236 6.17 -0.99 9.60
C ASP A 236 5.55 -2.09 8.73
N MET A 237 5.81 -3.36 9.06
CA MET A 237 5.24 -4.51 8.36
C MET A 237 3.72 -4.60 8.56
N ILE A 238 3.24 -4.45 9.79
CA ILE A 238 1.79 -4.49 10.09
C ILE A 238 1.04 -3.43 9.29
N VAL A 239 1.49 -2.18 9.32
CA VAL A 239 0.82 -1.09 8.59
C VAL A 239 0.86 -1.35 7.08
N PHE A 240 1.97 -1.87 6.55
CA PHE A 240 2.06 -2.26 5.14
C PHE A 240 1.04 -3.34 4.78
N LEU A 241 0.95 -4.42 5.57
CA LEU A 241 0.01 -5.53 5.34
C LEU A 241 -1.45 -5.07 5.43
N MET A 242 -1.79 -4.23 6.41
CA MET A 242 -3.16 -3.70 6.57
C MET A 242 -3.57 -2.69 5.50
N THR A 243 -2.63 -2.11 4.76
CA THR A 243 -2.93 -1.01 3.83
C THR A 243 -2.45 -1.30 2.42
N SER A 244 -1.17 -1.09 2.18
CA SER A 244 -0.58 -1.02 0.83
C SER A 244 -0.54 -2.38 0.16
N HIS A 245 -0.19 -3.43 0.90
CA HIS A 245 -0.18 -4.81 0.39
C HIS A 245 -1.59 -5.24 -0.02
N GLU A 246 -2.56 -5.07 0.88
CA GLU A 246 -3.94 -5.48 0.60
C GLU A 246 -4.53 -4.71 -0.59
N MET A 247 -4.39 -3.38 -0.60
CA MET A 247 -4.88 -2.58 -1.71
C MET A 247 -4.19 -2.85 -3.04
N ASP A 248 -2.92 -3.28 -3.05
CA ASP A 248 -2.24 -3.70 -4.28
C ASP A 248 -2.95 -4.92 -4.89
N HIS A 249 -3.19 -5.96 -4.11
CA HIS A 249 -3.92 -7.15 -4.57
C HIS A 249 -5.36 -6.85 -4.96
N LEU A 250 -6.07 -5.97 -4.23
CA LEU A 250 -7.42 -5.54 -4.63
C LEU A 250 -7.40 -4.73 -5.94
N GLY A 251 -6.34 -3.95 -6.17
CA GLY A 251 -6.09 -3.28 -7.45
C GLY A 251 -5.86 -4.26 -8.60
N GLN A 252 -5.13 -5.35 -8.36
CA GLN A 252 -4.95 -6.44 -9.32
C GLN A 252 -6.29 -7.09 -9.67
N ILE A 253 -7.16 -7.37 -8.69
CA ILE A 253 -8.52 -7.90 -8.94
C ILE A 253 -9.36 -6.91 -9.76
N ALA A 254 -9.30 -5.61 -9.46
CA ALA A 254 -10.01 -4.61 -10.25
C ALA A 254 -9.50 -4.53 -11.70
N ALA A 255 -8.20 -4.75 -11.93
CA ALA A 255 -7.63 -4.84 -13.27
C ALA A 255 -8.03 -6.14 -13.98
N TRP A 256 -7.99 -7.25 -13.27
CA TRP A 256 -8.47 -8.55 -13.73
C TRP A 256 -9.93 -8.49 -14.20
N ARG A 257 -10.82 -7.80 -13.48
CA ARG A 257 -12.22 -7.62 -13.91
C ARG A 257 -12.31 -7.02 -15.32
N ARG A 258 -11.50 -6.01 -15.60
CA ARG A 258 -11.45 -5.38 -16.94
C ARG A 258 -10.90 -6.34 -17.99
N ALA A 259 -9.89 -7.14 -17.65
CA ALA A 259 -9.33 -8.15 -18.54
C ALA A 259 -10.35 -9.26 -18.89
N MET A 260 -11.25 -9.58 -17.96
CA MET A 260 -12.39 -10.50 -18.16
C MET A 260 -13.56 -9.88 -18.94
N GLY A 261 -13.47 -8.62 -19.36
CA GLY A 261 -14.57 -7.90 -20.01
C GLY A 261 -15.71 -7.52 -19.06
N LEU A 262 -15.49 -7.59 -17.74
CA LEU A 262 -16.44 -7.16 -16.72
C LEU A 262 -16.31 -5.65 -16.47
N GLY A 263 -17.42 -5.03 -16.09
CA GLY A 263 -17.43 -3.64 -15.64
C GLY A 263 -16.79 -3.46 -14.25
N PRO A 264 -16.70 -2.19 -13.78
CA PRO A 264 -16.40 -1.91 -12.38
C PRO A 264 -17.32 -2.69 -11.45
N ALA A 265 -16.83 -3.05 -10.26
CA ALA A 265 -17.66 -3.71 -9.27
C ALA A 265 -18.84 -2.81 -8.87
N ALA A 266 -20.05 -3.37 -8.97
CA ALA A 266 -21.31 -2.67 -8.73
C ALA A 266 -21.46 -2.22 -7.27
#